data_AF-A0A3D5Q2G3-F1
#
_entry.id   AF-A0A3D5Q2G3-F1
#
_cell.length_a   1.000
_cell.length_b   1.000
_cell.length_c   1.000
_cell.angle_alpha   90.00
_cell.angle_beta   90.00
_cell.angle_gamma   90.00
#
_symmetry.space_group_name_H-M   'P 1'
#
loop_
_entity.id
_entity.type
_entity.pdbx_description
1 polymer ?
#
loop_
_entity_poly.entity_id
_entity_poly.type
_entity_poly.pdbx_seq_one_letter_code
_entity_poly.pdbx_strand_id
1 'polypeptide(L)'
;MSDSQGRPGNFTFGIRRLVLVDSAGFCYVEIPVDNHGLILGPGNLGKSSLLNSLRLFLLPENNFKNSRKKFAFRNASAGSFYTNEESYQHYFPSQFSFLIMEAENPAGVHCQILYRDSASQLSYGRAFVPVGYDQLRPLFWDGDDEDGIGQAVPELSFSRLSEALKKFSKDTRLVNDPARLKQMLYSSELMNADAVRYSVLPLGESDERRVQSLRTLILLLFEMKADDQAMANAVASIIEADKKFADDAFDFNIDEFLNRHDQLKQQQTQLTRIEKERSRFEKLEKDYQAYQTLLRSQHDFAAFRDGVSHALQDIGARRKASAEAFNEQNETLRHVLQALKKLEQDASGLKGEIRSAERRIKQAEQNQKDGDLLVSQYGEMTLQEIEDIQKEELDSKKGHLAALKSAAQAEIRLEQIRKKKQELERKLASLKDRESKQHWQLQNQLDEATAAPLRAVDARLVMASPGQDLDADSKAAIEAFARLFVPTDKGFDWFDAEYPAQPAR
;
A
#
# COMPACT_ATOMS: atom_id res chain seq x y z
N MET A 1 17.87 86.96 10.30
CA MET A 1 18.00 86.66 11.74
C MET A 1 17.80 85.17 11.89
N SER A 2 18.89 84.44 11.78
CA SER A 2 18.94 82.98 11.96
C SER A 2 19.28 82.75 13.43
N ASP A 3 18.31 82.22 14.17
CA ASP A 3 18.48 81.93 15.59
C ASP A 3 19.69 81.02 15.80
N SER A 4 20.71 81.64 16.38
CA SER A 4 21.83 81.02 17.06
C SER A 4 21.27 80.27 18.27
N GLN A 5 20.78 79.05 18.06
CA GLN A 5 20.60 78.12 19.16
C GLN A 5 21.98 77.72 19.67
N GLY A 6 22.29 78.19 20.88
CA GLY A 6 23.54 77.85 21.58
C GLY A 6 23.73 76.34 21.61
N ARG A 7 24.91 75.88 21.16
CA ARG A 7 25.34 74.50 21.35
C ARG A 7 25.29 74.19 22.85
N PRO A 8 24.48 73.23 23.33
CA PRO A 8 24.69 72.71 24.66
C PRO A 8 26.12 72.15 24.69
N GLY A 9 26.90 72.56 25.68
CA GLY A 9 28.27 72.08 25.89
C GLY A 9 28.23 70.58 26.19
N ASN A 10 28.19 69.78 25.14
CA ASN A 10 27.96 68.35 25.25
C ASN A 10 29.28 67.68 25.58
N PHE A 11 29.35 67.08 26.77
CA PHE A 11 30.37 66.13 27.18
C PHE A 11 30.23 64.83 26.37
N THR A 12 30.45 64.90 25.05
CA THR A 12 30.31 63.79 24.12
C THR A 12 31.66 63.23 23.75
N PHE A 13 31.81 61.93 23.95
CA PHE A 13 32.88 61.13 23.38
C PHE A 13 32.32 60.38 22.18
N GLY A 14 33.00 60.44 21.04
CA GLY A 14 32.51 59.82 19.81
C GLY A 14 33.66 59.45 18.88
N ILE A 15 33.44 58.39 18.11
CA ILE A 15 34.32 58.03 16.99
C ILE A 15 33.70 58.66 15.75
N ARG A 16 34.49 59.39 14.97
CA ARG A 16 34.03 60.10 13.78
C ARG A 16 34.35 59.38 12.48
N ARG A 17 35.56 58.83 12.40
CA ARG A 17 36.07 58.24 11.15
C ARG A 17 37.00 57.09 11.44
N LEU A 18 36.96 56.10 10.57
CA LEU A 18 37.89 54.98 10.55
C LEU A 18 38.54 54.90 9.17
N VAL A 19 39.86 54.82 9.15
CA VAL A 19 40.66 54.78 7.92
C VAL A 19 41.63 53.62 7.98
N LEU A 20 41.70 52.84 6.91
CA LEU A 20 42.65 51.74 6.77
C LEU A 20 43.49 51.99 5.52
N VAL A 21 44.80 51.92 5.68
CA VAL A 21 45.81 52.07 4.61
C VAL A 21 46.62 50.79 4.53
N ASP A 22 46.67 50.16 3.36
CA ASP A 22 47.29 48.86 3.11
C ASP A 22 46.99 47.85 4.24
N SER A 23 45.71 47.69 4.58
CA SER A 23 45.26 46.94 5.77
C SER A 23 43.92 46.26 5.52
N ALA A 24 43.71 45.09 6.12
CA ALA A 24 42.48 44.30 6.04
C ALA A 24 42.00 43.95 4.62
N GLY A 25 42.92 43.90 3.66
CA GLY A 25 42.63 43.65 2.24
C GLY A 25 42.26 44.91 1.43
N PHE A 26 42.35 46.10 2.04
CA PHE A 26 42.12 47.38 1.38
C PHE A 26 43.45 48.11 1.13
N CYS A 27 43.60 48.69 -0.05
CA CYS A 27 44.70 49.62 -0.33
C CYS A 27 44.49 50.94 0.43
N TYR A 28 43.27 51.49 0.33
CA TYR A 28 42.81 52.63 1.11
C TYR A 28 41.30 52.55 1.28
N VAL A 29 40.81 52.79 2.50
CA VAL A 29 39.38 52.93 2.76
C VAL A 29 39.16 53.93 3.89
N GLU A 30 38.19 54.81 3.68
CA GLU A 30 37.78 55.85 4.63
C GLU A 30 36.29 55.68 4.90
N ILE A 31 35.90 55.50 6.17
CA ILE A 31 34.50 55.30 6.56
C ILE A 31 34.12 56.30 7.67
N PRO A 32 33.12 57.16 7.43
CA PRO A 32 32.52 57.96 8.50
C PRO A 32 31.69 57.04 9.41
N VAL A 33 31.90 57.16 10.72
CA VAL A 33 31.21 56.38 11.76
C VAL A 33 30.42 57.28 12.73
N ASP A 34 30.42 58.59 12.51
CA ASP A 34 29.59 59.57 13.21
C ASP A 34 28.13 59.61 12.71
N ASN A 35 27.82 58.92 11.62
CA ASN A 35 26.50 58.85 11.01
C ASN A 35 26.01 57.40 10.92
N HIS A 36 24.69 57.20 10.85
CA HIS A 36 24.11 55.89 10.60
C HIS A 36 24.52 55.40 9.20
N GLY A 37 25.44 54.42 9.15
CA GLY A 37 25.98 53.85 7.91
C GLY A 37 25.56 52.39 7.71
N LEU A 38 25.27 52.03 6.46
CA LEU A 38 25.02 50.65 6.05
C LEU A 38 26.16 50.17 5.15
N ILE A 39 26.92 49.16 5.59
CA ILE A 39 28.01 48.58 4.80
C ILE A 39 27.48 47.40 3.98
N LEU A 40 27.19 47.65 2.70
CA LEU A 40 26.74 46.64 1.74
C LEU A 40 27.89 46.16 0.86
N GLY A 41 27.96 44.86 0.61
CA GLY A 41 28.89 44.30 -0.37
C GLY A 41 28.85 42.77 -0.41
N PRO A 42 29.31 42.14 -1.50
CA PRO A 42 29.55 40.69 -1.57
C PRO A 42 30.24 40.10 -0.33
N GLY A 43 30.04 38.80 -0.09
CA GLY A 43 30.77 38.05 0.95
C GLY A 43 32.29 38.22 0.79
N ASN A 44 33.03 38.25 1.90
CA ASN A 44 34.50 38.32 1.97
C ASN A 44 35.21 39.61 1.49
N LEU A 45 34.48 40.72 1.27
CA LEU A 45 35.08 42.04 0.98
C LEU A 45 35.71 42.77 2.19
N GLY A 46 35.93 42.13 3.33
CA GLY A 46 36.55 42.78 4.50
C GLY A 46 35.63 43.61 5.40
N LYS A 47 34.30 43.57 5.21
CA LYS A 47 33.31 44.30 6.04
C LYS A 47 33.48 44.05 7.55
N SER A 48 33.54 42.78 7.93
CA SER A 48 33.74 42.38 9.33
C SER A 48 35.12 42.76 9.83
N SER A 49 36.14 42.74 8.97
CA SER A 49 37.51 43.14 9.33
C SER A 49 37.59 44.63 9.66
N LEU A 50 36.88 45.47 8.92
CA LEU A 50 36.82 46.90 9.19
C LEU A 50 36.22 47.19 10.57
N LEU A 51 35.08 46.58 10.90
CA LEU A 51 34.48 46.71 12.23
C LEU A 51 35.38 46.13 13.33
N ASN A 52 35.95 44.94 13.11
CA ASN A 52 36.84 44.31 14.07
C ASN A 52 38.13 45.11 14.31
N SER A 53 38.56 45.96 13.37
CA SER A 53 39.72 46.84 13.56
C SER A 53 39.51 47.86 14.69
N LEU A 54 38.26 48.24 15.01
CA LEU A 54 37.94 49.11 16.15
C LEU A 54 38.41 48.52 17.48
N ARG A 55 38.41 47.18 17.61
CA ARG A 55 38.94 46.48 18.80
C ARG A 55 40.42 46.83 19.04
N LEU A 56 41.20 47.07 17.98
CA LEU A 56 42.61 47.45 18.08
C LEU A 56 42.79 48.88 18.59
N PHE A 57 41.83 49.78 18.37
CA PHE A 57 41.91 51.15 18.90
C PHE A 57 41.44 51.23 20.35
N LEU A 58 40.31 50.59 20.65
CA LEU A 58 39.60 50.74 21.92
C LEU A 58 40.24 49.96 23.07
N LEU A 59 40.92 48.84 22.80
CA LEU A 59 41.58 48.03 23.83
C LEU A 59 43.03 48.52 24.01
N PRO A 60 43.61 48.51 25.22
CA PRO A 60 44.91 49.10 25.51
C PRO A 60 46.05 48.11 25.26
N GLU A 61 46.03 47.44 24.12
CA GLU A 61 46.97 46.38 23.73
C GLU A 61 48.01 46.91 22.75
N ASN A 62 49.19 46.27 22.70
CA ASN A 62 50.30 46.68 21.81
C ASN A 62 50.87 45.51 20.99
N ASN A 63 50.27 44.33 21.08
CA ASN A 63 50.72 43.14 20.35
C ASN A 63 49.59 42.13 20.16
N PHE A 64 49.78 41.24 19.19
CA PHE A 64 48.85 40.15 18.88
C PHE A 64 49.17 38.84 19.60
N LYS A 65 50.10 38.81 20.56
CA LYS A 65 50.33 37.60 21.37
C LYS A 65 49.09 37.34 22.22
N ASN A 66 48.60 36.10 22.23
CA ASN A 66 47.31 35.73 22.84
C ASN A 66 46.12 36.51 22.24
N SER A 67 46.14 36.77 20.92
CA SER A 67 45.07 37.49 20.20
C SER A 67 43.67 36.91 20.46
N ARG A 68 43.56 35.59 20.62
CA ARG A 68 42.31 34.90 21.03
C ARG A 68 41.72 35.49 22.30
N LYS A 69 42.54 35.73 23.33
CA LYS A 69 42.08 36.31 24.60
C LYS A 69 41.86 37.81 24.43
N LYS A 70 42.85 38.52 23.87
CA LYS A 70 42.86 40.00 23.81
C LYS A 70 41.79 40.57 22.90
N PHE A 71 41.69 40.05 21.68
CA PHE A 71 40.86 40.61 20.61
C PHE A 71 39.77 39.66 20.13
N ALA A 72 39.87 38.34 20.39
CA ALA A 72 38.86 37.34 20.03
C ALA A 72 38.41 37.41 18.55
N PHE A 73 39.35 37.53 17.61
CA PHE A 73 39.02 37.50 16.18
C PHE A 73 38.58 36.08 15.78
N ARG A 74 37.32 35.93 15.33
CA ARG A 74 36.72 34.65 14.95
C ARG A 74 36.51 34.54 13.44
N ASN A 75 36.73 33.33 12.92
CA ASN A 75 36.31 32.95 11.59
C ASN A 75 34.81 32.59 11.62
N ALA A 76 33.97 33.42 10.99
CA ALA A 76 32.53 33.24 10.97
C ALA A 76 32.08 31.91 10.31
N SER A 77 32.90 31.37 9.41
CA SER A 77 32.60 30.15 8.65
C SER A 77 33.06 28.88 9.36
N ALA A 78 34.18 28.93 10.09
CA ALA A 78 34.79 27.76 10.73
C ALA A 78 34.50 27.66 12.24
N GLY A 79 33.98 28.72 12.87
CA GLY A 79 33.73 28.75 14.32
C GLY A 79 35.00 28.79 15.19
N SER A 80 36.19 28.78 14.58
CA SER A 80 37.49 28.86 15.24
C SER A 80 38.02 30.30 15.31
N PHE A 81 38.96 30.54 16.22
CA PHE A 81 39.68 31.81 16.31
C PHE A 81 40.80 31.86 15.27
N TYR A 82 41.04 33.04 14.69
CA TYR A 82 42.24 33.27 13.89
C TYR A 82 43.48 33.17 14.77
N THR A 83 44.57 32.69 14.18
CA THR A 83 45.88 32.65 14.84
C THR A 83 46.43 34.07 15.07
N ASN A 84 47.46 34.19 15.92
CA ASN A 84 48.09 35.47 16.20
C ASN A 84 48.71 36.05 14.93
N GLU A 85 49.35 35.20 14.13
CA GLU A 85 50.04 35.54 12.89
C GLU A 85 49.06 35.92 11.78
N GLU A 86 47.99 35.16 11.57
CA GLU A 86 46.94 35.49 10.59
C GLU A 86 46.30 36.84 10.91
N SER A 87 45.93 37.06 12.18
CA SER A 87 45.32 38.32 12.62
C SER A 87 46.26 39.51 12.41
N TYR A 88 47.54 39.33 12.75
CA TYR A 88 48.54 40.38 12.59
C TYR A 88 48.82 40.71 11.13
N GLN A 89 49.02 39.70 10.28
CA GLN A 89 49.25 39.89 8.85
C GLN A 89 48.02 40.46 8.13
N HIS A 90 46.81 40.16 8.63
CA HIS A 90 45.58 40.72 8.07
C HIS A 90 45.48 42.23 8.27
N TYR A 91 45.82 42.74 9.46
CA TYR A 91 45.75 44.17 9.76
C TYR A 91 47.04 44.95 9.49
N PHE A 92 48.19 44.29 9.49
CA PHE A 92 49.51 44.90 9.26
C PHE A 92 50.34 44.07 8.26
N PRO A 93 49.85 43.87 7.01
CA PRO A 93 50.53 43.05 6.00
C PRO A 93 51.93 43.54 5.67
N SER A 94 52.16 44.86 5.68
CA SER A 94 53.44 45.46 5.31
C SER A 94 53.90 46.52 6.33
N GLN A 95 55.04 47.16 6.07
CA GLN A 95 55.51 48.33 6.83
C GLN A 95 54.77 49.62 6.46
N PHE A 96 53.94 49.57 5.42
CA PHE A 96 53.12 50.66 4.89
C PHE A 96 51.68 50.60 5.39
N SER A 97 51.37 49.62 6.25
CA SER A 97 50.05 49.40 6.82
C SER A 97 49.79 50.32 8.01
N PHE A 98 48.75 51.13 7.91
CA PHE A 98 48.29 52.03 8.98
C PHE A 98 46.79 51.89 9.20
N LEU A 99 46.39 51.88 10.47
CA LEU A 99 44.99 52.00 10.87
C LEU A 99 44.84 53.33 11.58
N ILE A 100 43.84 54.13 11.22
CA ILE A 100 43.63 55.46 11.80
C ILE A 100 42.19 55.58 12.26
N MET A 101 42.02 56.10 13.48
CA MET A 101 40.71 56.40 14.05
C MET A 101 40.69 57.87 14.44
N GLU A 102 39.72 58.61 13.91
CA GLU A 102 39.41 59.97 14.33
C GLU A 102 38.35 59.91 15.44
N ALA A 103 38.65 60.51 16.58
CA ALA A 103 37.76 60.57 17.73
C ALA A 103 37.57 62.03 18.18
N GLU A 104 36.41 62.31 18.75
CA GLU A 104 36.04 63.58 19.32
C GLU A 104 35.73 63.39 20.81
N ASN A 105 36.25 64.30 21.62
CA ASN A 105 36.00 64.37 23.05
C ASN A 105 35.90 65.84 23.49
N PRO A 106 35.62 66.14 24.78
CA PRO A 106 35.51 67.52 25.25
C PRO A 106 36.79 68.38 25.08
N ALA A 107 37.96 67.76 24.92
CA ALA A 107 39.22 68.46 24.67
C ALA A 107 39.47 68.75 23.18
N GLY A 108 38.69 68.16 22.27
CA GLY A 108 38.72 68.39 20.84
C GLY A 108 38.76 67.11 20.00
N VAL A 109 39.14 67.26 18.74
CA VAL A 109 39.30 66.15 17.79
C VAL A 109 40.75 65.69 17.79
N HIS A 110 40.95 64.37 17.79
CA HIS A 110 42.26 63.77 17.68
C HIS A 110 42.23 62.52 16.79
N CYS A 111 43.39 62.18 16.23
CA CYS A 111 43.61 60.93 15.52
C CYS A 111 44.51 60.00 16.34
N GLN A 112 44.08 58.75 16.43
CA GLN A 112 44.89 57.63 16.89
C GLN A 112 45.35 56.84 15.66
N ILE A 113 46.66 56.67 15.48
CA ILE A 113 47.26 55.98 14.35
C ILE A 113 47.98 54.74 14.88
N LEU A 114 47.60 53.57 14.39
CA LEU A 114 48.26 52.30 14.67
C LEU A 114 49.23 51.98 13.53
N TYR A 115 50.43 51.57 13.89
CA TYR A 115 51.48 51.23 12.95
C TYR A 115 52.25 50.00 13.42
N ARG A 116 52.90 49.32 12.47
CA ARG A 116 53.76 48.18 12.76
C ARG A 116 54.99 48.59 13.58
N ASP A 117 55.18 47.99 14.76
CA ASP A 117 56.34 48.26 15.62
C ASP A 117 57.42 47.20 15.42
N SER A 118 58.65 47.64 15.21
CA SER A 118 59.83 46.78 15.05
C SER A 118 60.40 46.28 16.39
N ALA A 119 59.88 46.75 17.53
CA ALA A 119 60.39 46.38 18.85
C ALA A 119 60.24 44.88 19.18
N SER A 120 59.19 44.21 18.70
CA SER A 120 59.00 42.77 18.93
C SER A 120 58.19 42.07 17.82
N GLN A 121 58.21 40.74 17.79
CA GLN A 121 57.33 40.02 16.86
C GLN A 121 55.86 40.26 17.20
N LEU A 122 55.06 40.56 16.17
CA LEU A 122 53.62 40.81 16.25
C LEU A 122 53.21 42.04 17.09
N SER A 123 54.12 43.00 17.31
CA SER A 123 53.81 44.27 17.99
C SER A 123 53.40 45.38 17.06
N TYR A 124 52.58 46.28 17.59
CA TYR A 124 52.16 47.51 16.94
C TYR A 124 52.23 48.67 17.93
N GLY A 125 52.55 49.85 17.43
CA GLY A 125 52.65 51.07 18.19
C GLY A 125 51.45 51.99 17.95
N ARG A 126 51.32 53.02 18.79
CA ARG A 126 50.26 54.02 18.66
C ARG A 126 50.81 55.43 18.65
N ALA A 127 50.40 56.22 17.67
CA ALA A 127 50.62 57.65 17.65
C ALA A 127 49.30 58.37 17.90
N PHE A 128 49.30 59.32 18.83
CA PHE A 128 48.17 60.18 19.15
C PHE A 128 48.49 61.60 18.70
N VAL A 129 47.61 62.19 17.89
CA VAL A 129 47.83 63.49 17.26
C VAL A 129 46.56 64.33 17.43
N PRO A 130 46.62 65.55 18.00
CA PRO A 130 45.42 66.33 18.31
C PRO A 130 44.99 67.19 17.12
N VAL A 131 44.78 66.53 15.98
CA VAL A 131 44.25 67.13 14.75
C VAL A 131 43.26 66.17 14.12
N GLY A 132 42.34 66.69 13.30
CA GLY A 132 41.41 65.86 12.52
C GLY A 132 42.08 65.17 11.34
N TYR A 133 41.45 64.12 10.81
CA TYR A 133 42.03 63.28 9.78
C TYR A 133 42.25 64.04 8.46
N ASP A 134 41.42 65.03 8.14
CA ASP A 134 41.54 65.81 6.91
C ASP A 134 42.92 66.51 6.77
N GLN A 135 43.53 66.89 7.88
CA GLN A 135 44.88 67.49 7.89
C GLN A 135 45.99 66.44 7.70
N LEU A 136 45.73 65.19 8.11
CA LEU A 136 46.67 64.09 8.02
C LEU A 136 46.52 63.31 6.71
N ARG A 137 45.38 63.41 6.03
CA ARG A 137 45.06 62.67 4.81
C ARG A 137 46.17 62.71 3.75
N PRO A 138 46.79 63.87 3.42
CA PRO A 138 47.87 63.94 2.43
C PRO A 138 49.15 63.18 2.81
N LEU A 139 49.31 62.80 4.09
CA LEU A 139 50.43 61.97 4.53
C LEU A 139 50.24 60.50 4.19
N PHE A 140 49.00 60.07 3.95
CA PHE A 140 48.64 58.67 3.77
C PHE A 140 48.13 58.37 2.36
N TRP A 141 47.38 59.32 1.78
CA TRP A 141 46.77 59.18 0.46
C TRP A 141 46.78 60.51 -0.25
N ASP A 142 47.28 60.50 -1.48
CA ASP A 142 47.23 61.65 -2.38
C ASP A 142 45.96 61.57 -3.22
N GLY A 143 45.06 62.54 -3.08
CA GLY A 143 43.75 62.53 -3.73
C GLY A 143 43.72 63.23 -5.10
N ASP A 144 44.82 63.86 -5.52
CA ASP A 144 44.91 64.62 -6.78
C ASP A 144 45.47 63.75 -7.91
N ASP A 145 44.66 62.82 -8.44
CA ASP A 145 44.95 62.13 -9.71
C ASP A 145 43.89 62.44 -10.79
N GLU A 146 44.24 62.16 -12.06
CA GLU A 146 43.34 62.44 -13.21
C GLU A 146 42.03 61.64 -13.15
N ASP A 147 42.01 60.50 -12.45
CA ASP A 147 40.88 59.57 -12.35
C ASP A 147 40.01 59.80 -11.08
N GLY A 148 40.43 60.67 -10.16
CA GLY A 148 39.75 60.97 -8.90
C GLY A 148 39.77 59.83 -7.85
N ILE A 149 40.63 58.83 -8.02
CA ILE A 149 40.78 57.67 -7.13
C ILE A 149 41.88 57.94 -6.09
N GLY A 150 42.87 58.71 -6.48
CA GLY A 150 44.08 59.00 -5.72
C GLY A 150 45.06 57.82 -5.69
N GLN A 151 46.23 58.08 -5.14
CA GLN A 151 47.34 57.14 -5.06
C GLN A 151 47.98 57.11 -3.68
N ALA A 152 48.57 55.97 -3.33
CA ALA A 152 49.35 55.84 -2.10
C ALA A 152 50.58 56.76 -2.18
N VAL A 153 50.88 57.46 -1.08
CA VAL A 153 52.05 58.34 -1.01
C VAL A 153 53.33 57.51 -1.18
N PRO A 154 54.21 57.84 -2.14
CA PRO A 154 55.45 57.11 -2.36
C PRO A 154 56.32 57.09 -1.11
N GLU A 155 56.89 55.92 -0.79
CA GLU A 155 57.82 55.75 0.34
C GLU A 155 57.22 56.12 1.71
N LEU A 156 55.89 56.03 1.86
CA LEU A 156 55.20 56.11 3.14
C LEU A 156 55.93 55.20 4.14
N SER A 157 56.29 55.70 5.31
CA SER A 157 56.97 54.89 6.33
C SER A 157 56.77 55.53 7.69
N PHE A 158 56.78 54.71 8.75
CA PHE A 158 56.60 55.24 10.10
C PHE A 158 57.67 56.28 10.48
N SER A 159 58.92 56.14 10.01
CA SER A 159 59.98 57.12 10.26
C SER A 159 59.61 58.50 9.72
N ARG A 160 59.28 58.60 8.43
CA ARG A 160 58.83 59.86 7.79
C ARG A 160 57.54 60.40 8.39
N LEU A 161 56.58 59.51 8.65
CA LEU A 161 55.33 59.87 9.29
C LEU A 161 55.58 60.48 10.67
N SER A 162 56.41 59.85 11.51
CA SER A 162 56.68 60.32 12.87
C SER A 162 57.31 61.72 12.91
N GLU A 163 58.17 62.04 11.93
CA GLU A 163 58.74 63.38 11.79
C GLU A 163 57.70 64.40 11.32
N ALA A 164 56.87 64.03 10.35
CA ALA A 164 55.77 64.88 9.89
C ALA A 164 54.78 65.17 11.02
N LEU A 165 54.32 64.15 11.76
CA LEU A 165 53.37 64.30 12.86
C LEU A 165 53.91 65.21 13.98
N LYS A 166 55.20 65.08 14.33
CA LYS A 166 55.84 65.97 15.32
C LYS A 166 55.95 67.42 14.84
N LYS A 167 56.05 67.66 13.52
CA LYS A 167 56.00 69.01 12.92
C LYS A 167 54.59 69.58 12.94
N PHE A 168 53.56 68.76 12.70
CA PHE A 168 52.15 69.18 12.76
C PHE A 168 51.73 69.60 14.17
N SER A 169 52.11 68.83 15.19
CA SER A 169 51.80 69.17 16.58
C SER A 169 52.88 68.73 17.56
N LYS A 170 53.27 69.65 18.44
CA LYS A 170 54.19 69.40 19.56
C LYS A 170 53.57 68.45 20.61
N ASP A 171 52.24 68.37 20.65
CA ASP A 171 51.49 67.54 21.59
C ASP A 171 51.39 66.09 21.14
N THR A 172 51.91 65.74 19.95
CA THR A 172 51.94 64.37 19.42
C THR A 172 52.63 63.42 20.39
N ARG A 173 51.96 62.31 20.75
CA ARG A 173 52.50 61.28 21.65
C ARG A 173 52.64 59.94 20.92
N LEU A 174 53.83 59.36 20.97
CA LEU A 174 54.09 57.99 20.55
C LEU A 174 54.11 57.09 21.80
N VAL A 175 53.25 56.08 21.83
CA VAL A 175 53.07 55.23 23.01
C VAL A 175 52.96 53.77 22.61
N ASN A 176 53.86 52.97 23.17
CA ASN A 176 53.88 51.51 22.99
C ASN A 176 53.70 50.78 24.33
N ASP A 177 53.58 51.48 25.46
CA ASP A 177 53.41 50.89 26.78
C ASP A 177 51.91 50.73 27.14
N PRO A 178 51.42 49.51 27.43
CA PRO A 178 50.03 49.26 27.77
C PRO A 178 49.52 50.06 28.98
N ALA A 179 50.34 50.27 30.01
CA ALA A 179 49.91 51.01 31.20
C ALA A 179 49.63 52.49 30.85
N ARG A 180 50.55 53.10 30.09
CA ARG A 180 50.35 54.45 29.55
C ARG A 180 49.17 54.55 28.57
N LEU A 181 48.94 53.51 27.75
CA LEU A 181 47.76 53.44 26.88
C LEU A 181 46.45 53.44 27.66
N LYS A 182 46.37 52.68 28.77
CA LYS A 182 45.19 52.68 29.65
C LYS A 182 44.89 54.08 30.18
N GLN A 183 45.92 54.77 30.67
CA GLN A 183 45.77 56.14 31.19
C GLN A 183 45.28 57.10 30.11
N MET A 184 45.84 57.04 28.90
CA MET A 184 45.47 57.96 27.82
C MET A 184 44.08 57.68 27.24
N LEU A 185 43.72 56.42 27.01
CA LEU A 185 42.45 56.06 26.37
C LEU A 185 41.24 56.22 27.30
N TYR A 186 41.46 56.04 28.61
CA TYR A 186 40.38 55.92 29.59
C TYR A 186 40.35 57.02 30.66
N SER A 187 41.14 58.09 30.49
CA SER A 187 41.15 59.20 31.44
C SER A 187 39.76 59.81 31.61
N SER A 188 39.36 59.98 32.87
CA SER A 188 38.11 60.62 33.31
C SER A 188 38.32 61.97 33.99
N GLU A 189 39.56 62.50 34.00
CA GLU A 189 39.88 63.81 34.55
C GLU A 189 39.38 64.95 33.63
N LEU A 190 38.07 65.10 33.49
CA LEU A 190 37.42 66.06 32.59
C LEU A 190 37.85 67.53 32.80
N MET A 191 38.40 67.85 33.97
CA MET A 191 38.93 69.17 34.31
C MET A 191 40.38 69.39 33.82
N ASN A 192 41.06 68.34 33.36
CA ASN A 192 42.43 68.36 32.86
C ASN A 192 42.44 68.06 31.35
N ALA A 193 42.48 69.13 30.55
CA ALA A 193 42.45 69.02 29.10
C ALA A 193 43.61 68.18 28.52
N ASP A 194 44.78 68.17 29.17
CA ASP A 194 45.92 67.36 28.72
C ASP A 194 45.73 65.87 29.03
N ALA A 195 45.09 65.53 30.14
CA ALA A 195 44.81 64.15 30.50
C ALA A 195 43.69 63.54 29.64
N VAL A 196 42.69 64.34 29.27
CA VAL A 196 41.52 63.87 28.48
C VAL A 196 41.71 63.99 26.97
N ARG A 197 42.74 64.72 26.51
CA ARG A 197 43.01 64.99 25.08
C ARG A 197 42.85 63.79 24.15
N TYR A 198 43.32 62.62 24.58
CA TYR A 198 43.32 61.39 23.79
C TYR A 198 42.39 60.30 24.35
N SER A 199 41.52 60.68 25.28
CA SER A 199 40.54 59.79 25.88
C SER A 199 39.42 59.54 24.89
N VAL A 200 39.10 58.25 24.71
CA VAL A 200 38.04 57.76 23.82
C VAL A 200 36.84 57.27 24.64
N LEU A 201 37.10 56.69 25.82
CA LEU A 201 36.10 56.09 26.69
C LEU A 201 36.46 56.38 28.16
N PRO A 202 35.92 57.45 28.78
CA PRO A 202 36.30 57.80 30.15
C PRO A 202 35.85 56.70 31.13
N LEU A 203 36.78 56.21 31.95
CA LEU A 203 36.50 55.29 33.05
C LEU A 203 36.69 56.00 34.39
N GLY A 204 35.72 55.90 35.30
CA GLY A 204 35.79 56.55 36.61
C GLY A 204 37.01 56.12 37.45
N GLU A 205 37.49 54.88 37.27
CA GLU A 205 38.76 54.38 37.79
C GLU A 205 39.40 53.48 36.73
N SER A 206 40.72 53.57 36.57
CA SER A 206 41.50 52.82 35.58
C SER A 206 42.00 51.47 36.10
N ASP A 207 41.24 50.83 36.99
CA ASP A 207 41.59 49.53 37.56
C ASP A 207 41.51 48.42 36.52
N GLU A 208 42.41 47.42 36.63
CA GLU A 208 42.47 46.28 35.71
C GLU A 208 41.12 45.56 35.57
N ARG A 209 40.33 45.50 36.64
CA ARG A 209 38.99 44.90 36.64
C ARG A 209 38.03 45.64 35.70
N ARG A 210 37.97 46.97 35.78
CA ARG A 210 37.08 47.79 34.93
C ARG A 210 37.52 47.74 33.47
N VAL A 211 38.83 47.77 33.22
CA VAL A 211 39.39 47.58 31.87
C VAL A 211 39.02 46.21 31.30
N GLN A 212 39.02 45.16 32.13
CA GLN A 212 38.62 43.82 31.71
C GLN A 212 37.11 43.70 31.45
N SER A 213 36.26 44.34 32.25
CA SER A 213 34.81 44.44 31.99
C SER A 213 34.53 45.20 30.70
N LEU A 214 35.18 46.35 30.48
CA LEU A 214 35.06 47.12 29.24
C LEU A 214 35.52 46.31 28.03
N ARG A 215 36.64 45.58 28.15
CA ARG A 215 37.09 44.67 27.10
C ARG A 215 36.02 43.63 26.77
N THR A 216 35.40 43.05 27.78
CA THR A 216 34.34 42.04 27.60
C THR A 216 33.14 42.63 26.86
N LEU A 217 32.69 43.83 27.26
CA LEU A 217 31.60 44.55 26.60
C LEU A 217 31.93 44.83 25.13
N ILE A 218 33.14 45.32 24.84
CA ILE A 218 33.60 45.56 23.47
C ILE A 218 33.59 44.26 22.67
N LEU A 219 34.15 43.16 23.21
CA LEU A 219 34.19 41.88 22.51
C LEU A 219 32.78 41.34 22.21
N LEU A 220 31.85 41.46 23.16
CA LEU A 220 30.44 41.08 23.00
C LEU A 220 29.78 41.89 21.87
N LEU A 221 29.91 43.22 21.87
CA LEU A 221 29.31 44.09 20.85
C LEU A 221 29.68 43.68 19.43
N PHE A 222 30.90 43.20 19.21
CA PHE A 222 31.38 42.78 17.89
C PHE A 222 31.15 41.29 17.56
N GLU A 223 30.65 40.46 18.49
CA GLU A 223 30.29 39.05 18.21
C GLU A 223 28.81 38.85 17.85
N MET A 224 27.97 39.87 18.09
CA MET A 224 26.51 39.70 18.10
C MET A 224 25.83 39.91 16.74
N LYS A 225 24.75 39.16 16.52
CA LYS A 225 23.71 39.51 15.52
C LYS A 225 22.74 40.49 16.18
N ALA A 226 22.20 41.42 15.39
CA ALA A 226 21.48 42.61 15.84
C ALA A 226 20.18 42.41 16.66
N ASP A 227 19.78 41.19 17.05
CA ASP A 227 18.41 40.88 17.52
C ASP A 227 18.26 40.48 19.00
N ASP A 228 19.33 40.45 19.81
CA ASP A 228 19.22 39.95 21.19
C ASP A 228 18.85 41.04 22.22
N GLN A 229 17.54 41.29 22.39
CA GLN A 229 16.96 42.11 23.49
C GLN A 229 17.42 41.69 24.88
N ALA A 230 17.72 40.41 25.09
CA ALA A 230 18.23 39.87 26.37
C ALA A 230 19.61 40.44 26.75
N MET A 231 20.40 40.85 25.76
CA MET A 231 21.74 41.39 25.98
C MET A 231 21.75 42.90 26.18
N ALA A 232 20.84 43.65 25.53
CA ALA A 232 20.59 45.04 25.90
C ALA A 232 20.19 45.14 27.38
N ASN A 233 19.40 44.19 27.86
CA ASN A 233 19.06 44.06 29.28
C ASN A 233 20.27 43.63 30.14
N ALA A 234 21.17 42.77 29.67
CA ALA A 234 22.38 42.38 30.42
C ALA A 234 23.40 43.52 30.52
N VAL A 235 23.62 44.27 29.43
CA VAL A 235 24.47 45.47 29.42
C VAL A 235 23.85 46.59 30.24
N ALA A 236 22.53 46.81 30.12
CA ALA A 236 21.80 47.73 30.99
C ALA A 236 21.88 47.30 32.47
N SER A 237 21.81 45.99 32.76
CA SER A 237 21.98 45.47 34.13
C SER A 237 23.39 45.66 34.67
N ILE A 238 24.44 45.58 33.83
CA ILE A 238 25.82 45.86 34.24
C ILE A 238 25.99 47.36 34.55
N ILE A 239 25.40 48.24 33.73
CA ILE A 239 25.42 49.69 33.93
C ILE A 239 24.51 50.11 35.11
N GLU A 240 23.39 49.41 35.35
CA GLU A 240 22.49 49.65 36.49
C GLU A 240 23.00 49.06 37.81
N ALA A 241 23.74 47.94 37.76
CA ALA A 241 24.38 47.36 38.95
C ALA A 241 25.47 48.28 39.51
N ASP A 242 26.12 49.10 38.68
CA ASP A 242 27.02 50.18 39.11
C ASP A 242 26.34 51.24 40.01
N LYS A 243 24.99 51.30 40.05
CA LYS A 243 24.26 52.21 40.95
C LYS A 243 23.87 51.60 42.30
N LYS A 244 24.02 50.29 42.50
CA LYS A 244 23.58 49.62 43.74
C LYS A 244 24.61 48.59 44.20
N PHE A 245 25.36 49.00 45.23
CA PHE A 245 26.25 48.21 46.08
C PHE A 245 27.67 48.01 45.54
N ALA A 246 28.60 48.79 46.11
CA ALA A 246 30.05 48.72 45.87
C ALA A 246 30.73 47.44 46.43
N ASP A 247 29.98 46.55 47.10
CA ASP A 247 30.53 45.38 47.80
C ASP A 247 30.17 44.03 47.16
N ASP A 248 29.22 43.96 46.23
CA ASP A 248 28.93 42.74 45.45
C ASP A 248 29.67 42.81 44.10
N ALA A 249 31.00 42.82 44.19
CA ALA A 249 31.86 42.80 43.03
C ALA A 249 31.60 41.55 42.18
N PHE A 250 31.13 41.78 40.95
CA PHE A 250 30.98 40.80 39.87
C PHE A 250 32.19 39.86 39.76
N ASP A 251 32.05 38.63 40.25
CA ASP A 251 32.92 37.50 39.90
C ASP A 251 32.45 36.90 38.56
N PHE A 252 32.36 37.76 37.54
CA PHE A 252 31.85 37.36 36.22
C PHE A 252 32.96 36.67 35.44
N ASN A 253 32.98 35.34 35.52
CA ASN A 253 33.94 34.53 34.79
C ASN A 253 33.55 34.50 33.29
N ILE A 254 34.30 35.26 32.49
CA ILE A 254 34.13 35.36 31.03
C ILE A 254 34.18 33.98 30.37
N ASP A 255 35.05 33.09 30.85
CA ASP A 255 35.16 31.74 30.30
C ASP A 255 33.90 30.92 30.61
N GLU A 256 33.29 31.11 31.78
CA GLU A 256 32.03 30.47 32.14
C GLU A 256 30.86 30.99 31.30
N PHE A 257 30.77 32.31 31.11
CA PHE A 257 29.74 32.92 30.28
C PHE A 257 29.86 32.51 28.80
N LEU A 258 31.07 32.55 28.24
CA LEU A 258 31.32 32.10 26.86
C LEU A 258 31.02 30.61 26.69
N ASN A 259 31.40 29.77 27.66
CA ASN A 259 31.06 28.35 27.65
C ASN A 259 29.54 28.13 27.73
N ARG A 260 28.84 28.90 28.57
CA ARG A 260 27.37 28.86 28.69
C ARG A 260 26.70 29.25 27.38
N HIS A 261 27.18 30.30 26.73
CA HIS A 261 26.71 30.74 25.42
C HIS A 261 26.95 29.67 24.34
N ASP A 262 28.15 29.07 24.30
CA ASP A 262 28.44 28.00 23.34
C ASP A 262 27.55 26.76 23.59
N GLN A 263 27.28 26.42 24.85
CA GLN A 263 26.31 25.37 25.20
C GLN A 263 24.90 25.71 24.71
N LEU A 264 24.43 26.94 24.95
CA LEU A 264 23.10 27.38 24.50
C LEU A 264 23.00 27.38 22.97
N LYS A 265 24.06 27.78 22.27
CA LYS A 265 24.12 27.73 20.80
C LYS A 265 24.09 26.30 20.27
N GLN A 266 24.79 25.37 20.93
CA GLN A 266 24.71 23.95 20.59
C GLN A 266 23.31 23.39 20.83
N GLN A 267 22.66 23.74 21.93
CA GLN A 267 21.28 23.37 22.22
C GLN A 267 20.31 23.93 21.18
N GLN A 268 20.45 25.20 20.81
CA GLN A 268 19.65 25.81 19.74
C GLN A 268 19.83 25.04 18.43
N THR A 269 21.07 24.72 18.05
CA THR A 269 21.37 23.96 16.82
C THR A 269 20.73 22.56 16.85
N GLN A 270 20.77 21.88 18.00
CA GLN A 270 20.07 20.61 18.18
C GLN A 270 18.55 20.77 18.04
N LEU A 271 17.96 21.77 18.68
CA LEU A 271 16.52 22.03 18.61
C LEU A 271 16.07 22.35 17.19
N THR A 272 16.81 23.19 16.47
CA THR A 272 16.52 23.50 15.06
C THR A 272 16.61 22.26 14.18
N ARG A 273 17.56 21.35 14.46
CA ARG A 273 17.66 20.06 13.76
C ARG A 273 16.47 19.15 14.07
N ILE A 274 16.04 19.07 15.33
CA ILE A 274 14.85 18.33 15.74
C ILE A 274 13.61 18.91 15.05
N GLU A 275 13.46 20.23 15.03
CA GLU A 275 12.33 20.92 14.42
C GLU A 275 12.29 20.69 12.89
N LYS A 276 13.44 20.69 12.23
CA LYS A 276 13.55 20.36 10.80
C LYS A 276 13.12 18.92 10.50
N GLU A 277 13.54 17.96 11.34
CA GLU A 277 13.19 16.53 11.17
C GLU A 277 11.80 16.18 11.70
N ARG A 278 11.14 17.09 12.44
CA ARG A 278 9.82 16.88 13.03
C ARG A 278 8.78 16.46 11.99
N SER A 279 8.75 17.14 10.85
CA SER A 279 7.83 16.82 9.75
C SER A 279 8.01 15.39 9.22
N ARG A 280 9.25 14.91 9.15
CA ARG A 280 9.60 13.56 8.71
C ARG A 280 9.21 12.53 9.76
N PHE A 281 9.43 12.83 11.04
CA PHE A 281 9.00 11.98 12.14
C PHE A 281 7.48 11.85 12.21
N GLU A 282 6.74 12.96 12.13
CA GLU A 282 5.27 12.95 12.14
C GLU A 282 4.70 12.16 10.95
N LYS A 283 5.36 12.22 9.79
CA LYS A 283 5.01 11.36 8.65
C LYS A 283 5.26 9.89 8.94
N LEU A 284 6.43 9.55 9.48
CA LEU A 284 6.78 8.17 9.86
C LEU A 284 5.83 7.61 10.92
N GLU A 285 5.45 8.42 11.91
CA GLU A 285 4.51 8.05 12.96
C GLU A 285 3.11 7.75 12.37
N LYS A 286 2.62 8.60 11.47
CA LYS A 286 1.37 8.34 10.74
C LYS A 286 1.44 7.04 9.94
N ASP A 287 2.53 6.83 9.20
CA ASP A 287 2.73 5.61 8.40
C ASP A 287 2.79 4.37 9.30
N TYR A 288 3.42 4.47 10.47
CA TYR A 288 3.50 3.41 11.47
C TYR A 288 2.14 3.09 12.11
N GLN A 289 1.34 4.11 12.45
CA GLN A 289 -0.02 3.92 12.96
C GLN A 289 -0.94 3.28 11.91
N ALA A 290 -0.82 3.69 10.64
CA ALA A 290 -1.52 3.06 9.53
C ALA A 290 -1.13 1.58 9.37
N TYR A 291 0.17 1.28 9.46
CA TYR A 291 0.68 -0.10 9.43
C TYR A 291 0.15 -0.94 10.59
N GLN A 292 0.16 -0.43 11.83
CA GLN A 292 -0.41 -1.13 12.98
C GLN A 292 -1.91 -1.42 12.83
N THR A 293 -2.65 -0.47 12.26
CA THR A 293 -4.09 -0.65 11.97
C THR A 293 -4.30 -1.76 10.94
N LEU A 294 -3.47 -1.78 9.89
CA LEU A 294 -3.51 -2.84 8.88
C LEU A 294 -3.15 -4.20 9.49
N LEU A 295 -2.14 -4.26 10.36
CA LEU A 295 -1.74 -5.49 11.04
C LEU A 295 -2.86 -6.05 11.92
N ARG A 296 -3.56 -5.18 12.68
CA ARG A 296 -4.75 -5.57 13.44
C ARG A 296 -5.85 -6.10 12.53
N SER A 297 -6.14 -5.41 11.42
CA SER A 297 -7.15 -5.86 10.47
C SER A 297 -6.84 -7.25 9.87
N GLN A 298 -5.55 -7.58 9.71
CA GLN A 298 -5.13 -8.91 9.25
C GLN A 298 -5.40 -9.99 10.30
N HIS A 299 -5.15 -9.70 11.58
CA HIS A 299 -5.51 -10.61 12.68
C HIS A 299 -7.03 -10.78 12.81
N ASP A 300 -7.78 -9.67 12.73
CA ASP A 300 -9.24 -9.70 12.78
C ASP A 300 -9.82 -10.50 11.61
N PHE A 301 -9.25 -10.34 10.40
CA PHE A 301 -9.64 -11.13 9.23
C PHE A 301 -9.31 -12.60 9.39
N ALA A 302 -8.15 -12.96 9.95
CA ALA A 302 -7.79 -14.34 10.22
C ALA A 302 -8.77 -14.97 11.23
N ALA A 303 -9.05 -14.28 12.33
CA ALA A 303 -10.04 -14.71 13.33
C ALA A 303 -11.44 -14.87 12.73
N PHE A 304 -11.86 -13.92 11.87
CA PHE A 304 -13.12 -14.00 11.15
C PHE A 304 -13.17 -15.22 10.22
N ARG A 305 -12.12 -15.44 9.41
CA ARG A 305 -12.02 -16.58 8.50
C ARG A 305 -12.09 -17.91 9.24
N ASP A 306 -11.35 -18.03 10.33
CA ASP A 306 -11.31 -19.24 11.15
C ASP A 306 -12.68 -19.46 11.84
N GLY A 307 -13.33 -18.38 12.31
CA GLY A 307 -14.70 -18.40 12.82
C GLY A 307 -15.73 -18.87 11.78
N VAL A 308 -15.66 -18.38 10.54
CA VAL A 308 -16.51 -18.83 9.44
C VAL A 308 -16.26 -20.30 9.10
N SER A 309 -15.01 -20.73 9.09
CA SER A 309 -14.65 -22.14 8.86
C SER A 309 -15.25 -23.06 9.92
N HIS A 310 -15.13 -22.69 11.20
CA HIS A 310 -15.75 -23.43 12.30
C HIS A 310 -17.28 -23.43 12.21
N ALA A 311 -17.90 -22.28 11.89
CA ALA A 311 -19.34 -22.21 11.71
C ALA A 311 -19.83 -23.10 10.55
N LEU A 312 -19.11 -23.13 9.42
CA LEU A 312 -19.42 -24.02 8.30
C LEU A 312 -19.27 -25.50 8.68
N GLN A 313 -18.24 -25.86 9.44
CA GLN A 313 -18.07 -27.22 9.95
C GLN A 313 -19.21 -27.62 10.90
N ASP A 314 -19.59 -26.76 11.85
CA ASP A 314 -20.68 -27.02 12.79
C ASP A 314 -22.04 -27.14 12.06
N ILE A 315 -22.34 -26.21 11.14
CA ILE A 315 -23.54 -26.30 10.30
C ILE A 315 -23.52 -27.57 9.45
N GLY A 316 -22.37 -27.93 8.88
CA GLY A 316 -22.19 -29.17 8.13
C GLY A 316 -22.47 -30.42 8.97
N ALA A 317 -21.95 -30.46 10.20
CA ALA A 317 -22.19 -31.55 11.14
C ALA A 317 -23.67 -31.63 11.54
N ARG A 318 -24.30 -30.51 11.89
CA ARG A 318 -25.74 -30.43 12.21
C ARG A 318 -26.61 -30.87 11.04
N ARG A 319 -26.27 -30.45 9.82
CA ARG A 319 -26.98 -30.85 8.60
C ARG A 319 -26.85 -32.35 8.36
N LYS A 320 -25.66 -32.93 8.55
CA LYS A 320 -25.44 -34.37 8.41
C LYS A 320 -26.25 -35.16 9.44
N ALA A 321 -26.20 -34.78 10.71
CA ALA A 321 -27.00 -35.40 11.77
C ALA A 321 -28.51 -35.29 11.51
N SER A 322 -28.97 -34.12 11.03
CA SER A 322 -30.38 -33.91 10.68
C SER A 322 -30.80 -34.77 9.47
N ALA A 323 -29.93 -34.93 8.47
CA ALA A 323 -30.20 -35.77 7.31
C ALA A 323 -30.22 -37.26 7.67
N GLU A 324 -29.32 -37.71 8.55
CA GLU A 324 -29.31 -39.07 9.09
C GLU A 324 -30.61 -39.35 9.86
N ALA A 325 -31.00 -38.46 10.77
CA ALA A 325 -32.26 -38.58 11.51
C ALA A 325 -33.50 -38.57 10.59
N PHE A 326 -33.50 -37.71 9.56
CA PHE A 326 -34.58 -37.70 8.56
C PHE A 326 -34.65 -39.02 7.78
N ASN A 327 -33.51 -39.56 7.35
CA ASN A 327 -33.46 -40.82 6.61
C ASN A 327 -33.96 -41.99 7.48
N GLU A 328 -33.56 -42.06 8.74
CA GLU A 328 -34.05 -43.06 9.69
C GLU A 328 -35.57 -42.94 9.91
N GLN A 329 -36.08 -41.72 10.08
CA GLN A 329 -37.54 -41.51 10.16
C GLN A 329 -38.27 -41.86 8.85
N ASN A 330 -37.65 -41.64 7.70
CA ASN A 330 -38.26 -41.97 6.42
C ASN A 330 -38.26 -43.49 6.17
N GLU A 331 -37.21 -44.21 6.58
CA GLU A 331 -37.15 -45.66 6.53
C GLU A 331 -38.20 -46.29 7.46
N THR A 332 -38.30 -45.81 8.69
CA THR A 332 -39.34 -46.25 9.64
C THR A 332 -40.75 -45.96 9.09
N LEU A 333 -40.98 -44.78 8.52
CA LEU A 333 -42.26 -44.45 7.87
C LEU A 333 -42.57 -45.41 6.70
N ARG A 334 -41.58 -45.73 5.86
CA ARG A 334 -41.76 -46.71 4.76
C ARG A 334 -42.14 -48.08 5.29
N HIS A 335 -41.49 -48.54 6.36
CA HIS A 335 -41.83 -49.82 6.99
C HIS A 335 -43.26 -49.80 7.57
N VAL A 336 -43.65 -48.71 8.24
CA VAL A 336 -45.01 -48.55 8.76
C VAL A 336 -46.04 -48.54 7.63
N LEU A 337 -45.78 -47.83 6.52
CA LEU A 337 -46.67 -47.81 5.37
C LEU A 337 -46.80 -49.18 4.69
N GLN A 338 -45.70 -49.94 4.58
CA GLN A 338 -45.73 -51.31 4.07
C GLN A 338 -46.54 -52.23 5.00
N ALA A 339 -46.34 -52.12 6.31
CA ALA A 339 -47.09 -52.90 7.30
C ALA A 339 -48.59 -52.54 7.25
N LEU A 340 -48.92 -51.25 7.15
CA LEU A 340 -50.29 -50.77 7.03
C LEU A 340 -50.95 -51.31 5.75
N LYS A 341 -50.27 -51.25 4.60
CA LYS A 341 -50.77 -51.80 3.34
C LYS A 341 -51.02 -53.31 3.44
N LYS A 342 -50.14 -54.05 4.13
CA LYS A 342 -50.32 -55.49 4.36
C LYS A 342 -51.56 -55.74 5.24
N LEU A 343 -51.72 -54.99 6.32
CA LEU A 343 -52.90 -55.06 7.19
C LEU A 343 -54.19 -54.71 6.45
N GLU A 344 -54.17 -53.71 5.56
CA GLU A 344 -55.33 -53.38 4.71
C GLU A 344 -55.67 -54.51 3.74
N GLN A 345 -54.67 -55.15 3.14
CA GLN A 345 -54.86 -56.32 2.29
C GLN A 345 -55.47 -57.47 3.08
N ASP A 346 -54.91 -57.79 4.25
CA ASP A 346 -55.40 -58.85 5.14
C ASP A 346 -56.84 -58.56 5.59
N ALA A 347 -57.14 -57.32 5.99
CA ALA A 347 -58.50 -56.90 6.36
C ALA A 347 -59.49 -57.03 5.19
N SER A 348 -59.07 -56.68 3.97
CA SER A 348 -59.90 -56.85 2.77
C SER A 348 -60.13 -58.33 2.43
N GLY A 349 -59.11 -59.17 2.61
CA GLY A 349 -59.16 -60.62 2.43
C GLY A 349 -60.13 -61.26 3.43
N LEU A 350 -59.96 -60.97 4.71
CA LEU A 350 -60.85 -61.41 5.79
C LEU A 350 -62.29 -60.94 5.56
N LYS A 351 -62.51 -59.71 5.09
CA LYS A 351 -63.85 -59.22 4.73
C LYS A 351 -64.45 -60.03 3.56
N GLY A 352 -63.62 -60.44 2.60
CA GLY A 352 -64.00 -61.36 1.53
C GLY A 352 -64.39 -62.73 2.06
N GLU A 353 -63.58 -63.30 2.95
CA GLU A 353 -63.85 -64.58 3.61
C GLU A 353 -65.15 -64.53 4.42
N ILE A 354 -65.36 -63.49 5.23
CA ILE A 354 -66.60 -63.28 6.00
C ILE A 354 -67.81 -63.25 5.05
N ARG A 355 -67.76 -62.47 3.96
CA ARG A 355 -68.86 -62.45 2.96
C ARG A 355 -69.10 -63.81 2.32
N SER A 356 -68.03 -64.57 2.07
CA SER A 356 -68.15 -65.93 1.51
C SER A 356 -68.80 -66.89 2.50
N ALA A 357 -68.42 -66.80 3.78
CA ALA A 357 -69.00 -67.58 4.86
C ALA A 357 -70.47 -67.21 5.09
N GLU A 358 -70.81 -65.92 5.10
CA GLU A 358 -72.20 -65.44 5.16
C GLU A 358 -73.05 -65.97 4.01
N ARG A 359 -72.51 -66.01 2.78
CA ARG A 359 -73.20 -66.61 1.63
C ARG A 359 -73.41 -68.12 1.81
N ARG A 360 -72.40 -68.84 2.29
CA ARG A 360 -72.51 -70.28 2.57
C ARG A 360 -73.53 -70.56 3.66
N ILE A 361 -73.56 -69.75 4.72
CA ILE A 361 -74.56 -69.84 5.79
C ILE A 361 -75.95 -69.59 5.21
N LYS A 362 -76.17 -68.51 4.45
CA LYS A 362 -77.46 -68.23 3.80
C LYS A 362 -77.90 -69.35 2.85
N GLN A 363 -76.97 -69.92 2.09
CA GLN A 363 -77.27 -71.04 1.20
C GLN A 363 -77.61 -72.31 1.99
N ALA A 364 -76.89 -72.59 3.09
CA ALA A 364 -77.21 -73.69 3.98
C ALA A 364 -78.58 -73.50 4.65
N GLU A 365 -78.90 -72.30 5.12
CA GLU A 365 -80.23 -71.95 5.66
C GLU A 365 -81.33 -72.10 4.60
N GLN A 366 -81.07 -71.70 3.34
CA GLN A 366 -82.04 -71.87 2.25
C GLN A 366 -82.21 -73.35 1.90
N ASN A 367 -81.12 -74.11 1.77
CA ASN A 367 -81.18 -75.55 1.52
C ASN A 367 -81.91 -76.28 2.65
N GLN A 368 -81.74 -75.85 3.91
CA GLN A 368 -82.48 -76.37 5.04
C GLN A 368 -83.98 -76.08 4.88
N LYS A 369 -84.36 -74.83 4.58
CA LYS A 369 -85.77 -74.46 4.34
C LYS A 369 -86.38 -75.22 3.16
N ASP A 370 -85.66 -75.35 2.04
CA ASP A 370 -86.11 -76.09 0.87
C ASP A 370 -86.25 -77.58 1.19
N GLY A 371 -85.33 -78.13 1.99
CA GLY A 371 -85.42 -79.49 2.53
C GLY A 371 -86.64 -79.68 3.44
N ASP A 372 -86.85 -78.79 4.40
CA ASP A 372 -88.02 -78.81 5.29
C ASP A 372 -89.33 -78.69 4.48
N LEU A 373 -89.35 -77.85 3.43
CA LEU A 373 -90.50 -77.71 2.53
C LEU A 373 -90.74 -78.99 1.72
N LEU A 374 -89.69 -79.61 1.16
CA LEU A 374 -89.81 -80.87 0.44
C LEU A 374 -90.35 -81.98 1.34
N VAL A 375 -89.86 -82.10 2.57
CA VAL A 375 -90.38 -83.06 3.56
C VAL A 375 -91.85 -82.77 3.88
N SER A 376 -92.23 -81.49 4.04
CA SER A 376 -93.62 -81.12 4.34
C SER A 376 -94.63 -81.52 3.25
N GLN A 377 -94.21 -81.67 1.99
CA GLN A 377 -95.08 -82.12 0.89
C GLN A 377 -95.53 -83.58 1.03
N TYR A 378 -94.83 -84.38 1.83
CA TYR A 378 -95.11 -85.80 2.05
C TYR A 378 -95.73 -86.08 3.43
N GLY A 379 -96.14 -85.05 4.19
CA GLY A 379 -96.91 -85.21 5.43
C GLY A 379 -96.11 -85.89 6.56
N GLU A 380 -96.66 -86.96 7.15
CA GLU A 380 -96.02 -87.73 8.25
C GLU A 380 -95.10 -88.88 7.77
N MET A 381 -94.81 -88.96 6.46
CA MET A 381 -93.95 -90.00 5.91
C MET A 381 -92.49 -89.82 6.37
N THR A 382 -91.80 -90.93 6.61
CA THR A 382 -90.39 -90.92 7.00
C THR A 382 -89.49 -90.58 5.80
N LEU A 383 -88.30 -90.04 6.07
CA LEU A 383 -87.33 -89.69 5.01
C LEU A 383 -86.98 -90.88 4.09
N GLN A 384 -86.99 -92.11 4.62
CA GLN A 384 -86.75 -93.33 3.84
C GLN A 384 -87.90 -93.64 2.87
N GLU A 385 -89.15 -93.46 3.28
CA GLU A 385 -90.32 -93.70 2.42
C GLU A 385 -90.40 -92.67 1.28
N ILE A 386 -90.02 -91.42 1.55
CA ILE A 386 -89.92 -90.37 0.52
C ILE A 386 -88.82 -90.70 -0.51
N GLU A 387 -87.68 -91.22 -0.03
CA GLU A 387 -86.55 -91.61 -0.88
C GLU A 387 -86.92 -92.74 -1.85
N ASP A 388 -87.68 -93.74 -1.38
CA ASP A 388 -88.11 -94.87 -2.20
C ASP A 388 -89.06 -94.45 -3.33
N ILE A 389 -90.02 -93.55 -3.06
CA ILE A 389 -90.92 -92.99 -4.08
C ILE A 389 -90.13 -92.20 -5.14
N GLN A 390 -89.21 -91.35 -4.70
CA GLN A 390 -88.36 -90.55 -5.59
C GLN A 390 -87.46 -91.44 -6.46
N LYS A 391 -86.93 -92.54 -5.92
CA LYS A 391 -86.14 -93.51 -6.68
C LYS A 391 -86.97 -94.18 -7.78
N GLU A 392 -88.20 -94.57 -7.47
CA GLU A 392 -89.09 -95.21 -8.44
C GLU A 392 -89.46 -94.26 -9.60
N GLU A 393 -89.75 -92.98 -9.30
CA GLU A 393 -89.95 -91.96 -10.33
C GLU A 393 -88.70 -91.70 -11.18
N LEU A 394 -87.52 -91.69 -10.54
CA LEU A 394 -86.25 -91.43 -11.21
C LEU A 394 -85.89 -92.54 -12.20
N ASP A 395 -86.15 -93.79 -11.84
CA ASP A 395 -85.94 -94.94 -12.74
C ASP A 395 -86.93 -94.94 -13.92
N SER A 396 -88.19 -94.56 -13.68
CA SER A 396 -89.18 -94.34 -14.76
C SER A 396 -88.74 -93.26 -15.76
N LYS A 397 -88.23 -92.13 -15.27
CA LYS A 397 -87.72 -91.03 -16.11
C LYS A 397 -86.42 -91.39 -16.83
N LYS A 398 -85.52 -92.17 -16.22
CA LYS A 398 -84.31 -92.71 -16.89
C LYS A 398 -84.68 -93.63 -18.06
N GLY A 399 -85.72 -94.45 -17.92
CA GLY A 399 -86.26 -95.28 -19.00
C GLY A 399 -86.70 -94.46 -20.22
N HIS A 400 -87.41 -93.35 -20.00
CA HIS A 400 -87.84 -92.43 -21.07
C HIS A 400 -86.66 -91.71 -21.75
N LEU A 401 -85.62 -91.34 -20.99
CA LEU A 401 -84.46 -90.63 -21.51
C LEU A 401 -83.57 -91.53 -22.39
N ALA A 402 -83.51 -92.84 -22.10
CA ALA A 402 -82.80 -93.81 -22.93
C ALA A 402 -83.42 -93.98 -24.33
N ALA A 403 -84.75 -93.94 -24.44
CA ALA A 403 -85.47 -94.04 -25.71
C ALA A 403 -85.23 -92.82 -26.63
N LEU A 404 -85.12 -91.62 -26.07
CA LEU A 404 -84.91 -90.36 -26.82
C LEU A 404 -83.47 -90.18 -27.34
N LYS A 405 -82.46 -90.74 -26.66
CA LYS A 405 -81.05 -90.63 -27.09
C LYS A 405 -80.71 -91.38 -28.39
N SER A 406 -81.46 -92.44 -28.72
CA SER A 406 -81.23 -93.24 -29.94
C SER A 406 -81.60 -92.49 -31.23
N ALA A 407 -82.62 -91.62 -31.19
CA ALA A 407 -83.05 -90.85 -32.36
C ALA A 407 -82.12 -89.67 -32.69
N ALA A 408 -81.64 -88.94 -31.66
CA ALA A 408 -80.78 -87.76 -31.84
C ALA A 408 -79.37 -88.08 -32.37
N GLN A 409 -78.84 -89.29 -32.10
CA GLN A 409 -77.52 -89.70 -32.61
C GLN A 409 -77.49 -89.99 -34.12
N ALA A 410 -78.63 -90.32 -34.74
CA ALA A 410 -78.73 -90.54 -36.17
C ALA A 410 -78.64 -89.22 -36.98
N GLU A 411 -79.21 -88.13 -36.47
CA GLU A 411 -79.17 -86.80 -37.09
C GLU A 411 -77.77 -86.18 -37.10
N ILE A 412 -77.04 -86.28 -35.99
CA ILE A 412 -75.67 -85.74 -35.88
C ILE A 412 -74.70 -86.40 -36.87
N ARG A 413 -74.87 -87.71 -37.15
CA ARG A 413 -74.03 -88.46 -38.11
C ARG A 413 -74.23 -88.00 -39.55
N LEU A 414 -75.47 -87.65 -39.92
CA LEU A 414 -75.82 -87.16 -41.26
C LEU A 414 -75.18 -85.79 -41.55
N GLU A 415 -75.11 -84.92 -40.55
CA GLU A 415 -74.54 -83.58 -40.67
C GLU A 415 -73.01 -83.59 -40.81
N GLN A 416 -72.33 -84.52 -40.12
CA GLN A 416 -70.88 -84.70 -40.24
C GLN A 416 -70.46 -85.20 -41.64
N ILE A 417 -71.26 -86.08 -42.26
CA ILE A 417 -70.99 -86.59 -43.63
C ILE A 417 -71.12 -85.47 -44.67
N ARG A 418 -72.12 -84.57 -44.52
CA ARG A 418 -72.28 -83.41 -45.41
C ARG A 418 -71.10 -82.44 -45.36
N LYS A 419 -70.56 -82.14 -44.17
CA LYS A 419 -69.37 -81.28 -44.02
C LYS A 419 -68.13 -81.86 -44.72
N LYS A 420 -67.89 -83.17 -44.58
CA LYS A 420 -66.76 -83.85 -45.25
C LYS A 420 -66.86 -83.82 -46.78
N LYS A 421 -68.07 -83.90 -47.35
CA LYS A 421 -68.28 -83.82 -48.79
C LYS A 421 -67.86 -82.45 -49.37
N GLN A 422 -68.24 -81.36 -48.71
CA GLN A 422 -67.90 -80.00 -49.15
C GLN A 422 -66.39 -79.71 -49.09
N GLU A 423 -65.67 -80.22 -48.09
CA GLU A 423 -64.20 -80.06 -48.01
C GLU A 423 -63.47 -80.77 -49.16
N LEU A 424 -63.91 -81.97 -49.52
CA LEU A 424 -63.29 -82.75 -50.60
C LEU A 424 -63.53 -82.11 -51.98
N GLU A 425 -64.72 -81.54 -52.22
CA GLU A 425 -65.02 -80.81 -53.46
C GLU A 425 -64.13 -79.57 -53.64
N ARG A 426 -63.87 -78.81 -52.55
CA ARG A 426 -62.95 -77.66 -52.59
C ARG A 426 -61.51 -78.06 -52.94
N LYS A 427 -61.02 -79.17 -52.37
CA LYS A 427 -59.67 -79.69 -52.67
C LYS A 427 -59.56 -80.10 -54.13
N LEU A 428 -60.59 -80.74 -54.68
CA LEU A 428 -60.62 -81.20 -56.08
C LEU A 428 -60.57 -80.00 -57.06
N ALA A 429 -61.29 -78.92 -56.76
CA ALA A 429 -61.23 -77.69 -57.55
C ALA A 429 -59.83 -77.04 -57.53
N SER A 430 -59.18 -76.99 -56.37
CA SER A 430 -57.84 -76.42 -56.24
C SER A 430 -56.74 -77.21 -56.98
N LEU A 431 -56.91 -78.53 -57.08
CA LEU A 431 -55.96 -79.39 -57.80
C LEU A 431 -56.13 -79.25 -59.33
N LYS A 432 -57.37 -79.14 -59.83
CA LYS A 432 -57.63 -78.88 -61.25
C LYS A 432 -57.06 -77.54 -61.73
N ASP A 433 -57.15 -76.49 -60.92
CA ASP A 433 -56.56 -75.18 -61.26
C ASP A 433 -55.01 -75.26 -61.35
N ARG A 434 -54.37 -76.03 -60.46
CA ARG A 434 -52.91 -76.25 -60.50
C ARG A 434 -52.47 -77.08 -61.70
N GLU A 435 -53.24 -78.09 -62.10
CA GLU A 435 -52.97 -78.90 -63.29
C GLU A 435 -53.01 -78.06 -64.58
N SER A 436 -53.98 -77.13 -64.70
CA SER A 436 -54.10 -76.26 -65.88
C SER A 436 -52.94 -75.27 -66.07
N LYS A 437 -52.24 -74.91 -64.99
CA LYS A 437 -51.15 -73.90 -64.98
C LYS A 437 -49.75 -74.53 -64.91
N GLN A 438 -49.64 -75.85 -65.11
CA GLN A 438 -48.39 -76.60 -64.94
C GLN A 438 -47.29 -76.17 -65.93
N HIS A 439 -47.65 -75.83 -67.16
CA HIS A 439 -46.66 -75.44 -68.18
C HIS A 439 -45.93 -74.14 -67.83
N TRP A 440 -46.60 -73.18 -67.20
CA TRP A 440 -45.99 -71.92 -66.72
C TRP A 440 -45.27 -72.04 -65.37
N GLN A 441 -45.02 -73.23 -64.84
CA GLN A 441 -44.22 -73.35 -63.62
C GLN A 441 -42.80 -72.83 -63.83
N LEU A 442 -42.23 -72.18 -62.81
CA LEU A 442 -40.89 -71.61 -62.86
C LEU A 442 -39.82 -72.65 -63.25
N GLN A 443 -40.04 -73.92 -62.89
CA GLN A 443 -39.18 -75.05 -63.28
C GLN A 443 -39.03 -75.25 -64.79
N ASN A 444 -40.06 -74.87 -65.57
CA ASN A 444 -40.08 -75.05 -67.03
C ASN A 444 -39.57 -73.78 -67.76
N GLN A 445 -39.36 -72.68 -67.04
CA GLN A 445 -39.03 -71.36 -67.63
C GLN A 445 -37.62 -70.87 -67.26
N LEU A 446 -37.01 -71.43 -66.21
CA LEU A 446 -35.68 -71.08 -65.71
C LEU A 446 -34.68 -72.18 -66.03
N ASP A 447 -33.43 -71.79 -66.29
CA ASP A 447 -32.34 -72.74 -66.52
C ASP A 447 -31.98 -73.47 -65.21
N GLU A 448 -31.48 -74.71 -65.29
CA GLU A 448 -31.25 -75.55 -64.10
C GLU A 448 -30.25 -74.92 -63.11
N ALA A 449 -29.30 -74.12 -63.60
CA ALA A 449 -28.37 -73.36 -62.76
C ALA A 449 -29.07 -72.35 -61.83
N THR A 450 -30.23 -71.84 -62.26
CA THR A 450 -31.06 -70.88 -61.51
C THR A 450 -32.15 -71.58 -60.72
N ALA A 451 -32.71 -72.68 -61.25
CA ALA A 451 -33.78 -73.43 -60.60
C ALA A 451 -33.29 -74.30 -59.43
N ALA A 452 -32.07 -74.83 -59.48
CA ALA A 452 -31.55 -75.75 -58.46
C ALA A 452 -31.41 -75.11 -57.06
N PRO A 453 -30.87 -73.88 -56.90
CA PRO A 453 -30.87 -73.19 -55.61
C PRO A 453 -32.27 -72.95 -55.05
N LEU A 454 -33.21 -72.52 -55.91
CA LEU A 454 -34.61 -72.27 -55.49
C LEU A 454 -35.30 -73.55 -55.02
N ARG A 455 -35.02 -74.68 -55.68
CA ARG A 455 -35.54 -76.01 -55.32
C ARG A 455 -34.99 -76.47 -53.97
N ALA A 456 -33.74 -76.15 -53.66
CA ALA A 456 -33.10 -76.48 -52.40
C ALA A 456 -33.73 -75.72 -51.21
N VAL A 457 -34.22 -74.49 -51.44
CA VAL A 457 -34.95 -73.70 -50.42
C VAL A 457 -36.36 -74.25 -50.18
N ASP A 458 -37.19 -74.37 -51.22
CA ASP A 458 -38.50 -75.03 -51.16
C ASP A 458 -38.94 -75.46 -52.57
N ALA A 459 -39.20 -76.75 -52.76
CA ALA A 459 -39.69 -77.31 -54.02
C ALA A 459 -40.98 -76.61 -54.53
N ARG A 460 -41.79 -76.04 -53.63
CA ARG A 460 -43.01 -75.29 -54.01
C ARG A 460 -42.72 -74.00 -54.76
N LEU A 461 -41.55 -73.39 -54.56
CA LEU A 461 -41.16 -72.16 -55.27
C LEU A 461 -40.95 -72.45 -56.74
N VAL A 462 -40.30 -73.57 -57.05
CA VAL A 462 -40.02 -74.00 -58.42
C VAL A 462 -41.30 -74.52 -59.11
N MET A 463 -42.24 -75.09 -58.35
CA MET A 463 -43.59 -75.46 -58.81
C MET A 463 -44.60 -74.30 -58.84
N ALA A 464 -44.20 -73.08 -58.44
CA ALA A 464 -45.08 -71.92 -58.55
C ALA A 464 -45.23 -71.54 -60.02
N SER A 465 -46.45 -71.17 -60.42
CA SER A 465 -46.77 -70.81 -61.79
C SER A 465 -47.34 -69.40 -61.81
N PRO A 466 -46.64 -68.41 -62.39
CA PRO A 466 -47.18 -67.07 -62.62
C PRO A 466 -48.34 -67.04 -63.63
N GLY A 467 -48.65 -68.16 -64.31
CA GLY A 467 -49.76 -68.22 -65.27
C GLY A 467 -49.47 -67.54 -66.62
N GLN A 468 -48.22 -67.17 -66.87
CA GLN A 468 -47.71 -66.57 -68.11
C GLN A 468 -46.20 -66.80 -68.21
N ASP A 469 -45.61 -66.50 -69.36
CA ASP A 469 -44.16 -66.53 -69.54
C ASP A 469 -43.48 -65.39 -68.74
N LEU A 470 -42.33 -65.68 -68.12
CA LEU A 470 -41.54 -64.72 -67.37
C LEU A 470 -40.96 -63.67 -68.33
N ASP A 471 -41.21 -62.40 -68.01
CA ASP A 471 -40.58 -61.29 -68.68
C ASP A 471 -39.09 -61.19 -68.32
N ALA A 472 -38.33 -60.48 -69.16
CA ALA A 472 -36.87 -60.42 -69.05
C ALA A 472 -36.39 -59.86 -67.70
N ASP A 473 -37.11 -58.88 -67.14
CA ASP A 473 -36.76 -58.27 -65.86
C ASP A 473 -36.98 -59.26 -64.70
N SER A 474 -38.10 -59.99 -64.71
CA SER A 474 -38.37 -61.04 -63.72
C SER A 474 -37.34 -62.18 -63.81
N LYS A 475 -36.96 -62.60 -65.03
CA LYS A 475 -35.94 -63.64 -65.21
C LYS A 475 -34.58 -63.17 -64.68
N ALA A 476 -34.17 -61.94 -64.98
CA ALA A 476 -32.92 -61.36 -64.48
C ALA A 476 -32.91 -61.20 -62.95
N ALA A 477 -34.04 -60.82 -62.34
CA ALA A 477 -34.15 -60.70 -60.88
C ALA A 477 -34.03 -62.07 -60.19
N ILE A 478 -34.67 -63.10 -60.74
CA ILE A 478 -34.59 -64.46 -60.21
C ILE A 478 -33.17 -65.03 -60.38
N GLU A 479 -32.53 -64.80 -61.53
CA GLU A 479 -31.13 -65.18 -61.76
C GLU A 479 -30.17 -64.47 -60.80
N ALA A 480 -30.35 -63.17 -60.57
CA ALA A 480 -29.54 -62.42 -59.62
C ALA A 480 -29.72 -62.94 -58.18
N PHE A 481 -30.94 -63.31 -57.80
CA PHE A 481 -31.23 -63.90 -56.50
C PHE A 481 -30.60 -65.29 -56.36
N ALA A 482 -30.72 -66.16 -57.38
CA ALA A 482 -30.11 -67.49 -57.37
C ALA A 482 -28.57 -67.44 -57.27
N ARG A 483 -27.92 -66.39 -57.81
CA ARG A 483 -26.46 -66.18 -57.69
C ARG A 483 -25.98 -65.88 -56.27
N LEU A 484 -26.87 -65.54 -55.33
CA LEU A 484 -26.50 -65.40 -53.93
C LEU A 484 -26.19 -66.75 -53.26
N PHE A 485 -26.58 -67.86 -53.90
CA PHE A 485 -26.33 -69.20 -53.42
C PHE A 485 -25.03 -69.75 -54.03
N VAL A 486 -24.09 -70.14 -53.17
CA VAL A 486 -22.80 -70.68 -53.58
C VAL A 486 -22.90 -72.21 -53.65
N PRO A 487 -22.63 -72.86 -54.79
CA PRO A 487 -22.72 -74.31 -54.91
C PRO A 487 -21.60 -75.01 -54.11
N THR A 488 -21.97 -76.05 -53.37
CA THR A 488 -21.05 -76.94 -52.63
C THR A 488 -21.28 -78.40 -53.01
N ASP A 489 -20.38 -79.30 -52.63
CA ASP A 489 -20.46 -80.74 -52.96
C ASP A 489 -21.75 -81.43 -52.46
N LYS A 490 -22.49 -80.81 -51.53
CA LYS A 490 -23.71 -81.36 -50.91
C LYS A 490 -24.98 -80.55 -51.22
N GLY A 491 -24.87 -79.38 -51.87
CA GLY A 491 -26.01 -78.47 -52.03
C GLY A 491 -25.61 -77.04 -52.36
N PHE A 492 -26.25 -76.10 -51.69
CA PHE A 492 -26.08 -74.67 -51.88
C PHE A 492 -25.99 -73.94 -50.55
N ASP A 493 -25.00 -73.08 -50.40
CA ASP A 493 -24.81 -72.25 -49.20
C ASP A 493 -25.33 -70.83 -49.47
N TRP A 494 -26.08 -70.29 -48.53
CA TRP A 494 -26.46 -68.88 -48.51
C TRP A 494 -25.96 -68.27 -47.20
N PHE A 495 -24.81 -67.58 -47.28
CA PHE A 495 -24.06 -67.09 -46.13
C PHE A 495 -23.74 -68.19 -45.11
N ASP A 496 -24.43 -68.24 -43.98
CA ASP A 496 -24.22 -69.20 -42.88
C ASP A 496 -25.28 -70.32 -42.84
N ALA A 497 -26.17 -70.40 -43.84
CA ALA A 497 -27.19 -71.44 -43.97
C ALA A 497 -26.91 -72.40 -45.14
N GLU A 498 -26.88 -73.71 -44.85
CA GLU A 498 -26.70 -74.77 -45.84
C GLU A 498 -28.06 -75.33 -46.31
N TYR A 499 -28.29 -75.40 -47.62
CA TYR A 499 -29.46 -76.02 -48.24
C TYR A 499 -29.06 -77.27 -49.02
N PRO A 500 -29.54 -78.47 -48.67
CA PRO A 500 -29.18 -79.70 -49.38
C PRO A 500 -29.76 -79.71 -50.80
N ALA A 501 -28.98 -80.19 -51.77
CA ALA A 501 -29.46 -80.33 -53.14
C ALA A 501 -30.66 -81.30 -53.20
N GLN A 502 -31.78 -80.83 -53.76
CA GLN A 502 -32.93 -81.67 -54.04
C GLN A 502 -32.92 -82.10 -55.51
N PRO A 503 -33.15 -83.39 -55.81
CA PRO A 503 -33.19 -83.88 -57.20
C PRO A 503 -34.31 -83.19 -57.99
N ALA A 504 -34.04 -82.86 -59.26
CA ALA A 504 -35.08 -82.47 -60.20
C ALA A 504 -36.08 -83.63 -60.36
N ARG A 505 -37.38 -83.34 -60.27
CA ARG A 505 -38.46 -84.32 -60.38
C ARG A 505 -39.13 -84.26 -61.75
#